data_AF-A0A3M2EMQ7-F1
#
_entry.id   AF-A0A3M2EMQ7-F1
#
_cell.length_a   1.000
_cell.length_b   1.000
_cell.length_c   1.000
_cell.angle_alpha   90.00
_cell.angle_beta   90.00
_cell.angle_gamma   90.00
#
_symmetry.space_group_name_H-M   'P 1'
#
loop_
_entity.id
_entity.type
_entity.pdbx_description
1 polymer ?
#
loop_
_entity_poly.entity_id
_entity_poly.type
_entity_poly.pdbx_seq_one_letter_code
_entity_poly.pdbx_strand_id
1 'polypeptide(L)'
;MRMATLLLLILAACSGPYPSDIIRDPAVADYPAAEHTYLLFDPAEGFRVEYLAAGGRAVLWAPQGGLVHGLWRIEDGFRIRNMGAHMTRAGEMLCRYFGPRAPEMLGPADWECRPRLRAADEVAAVLAGDPFGLARAAAPPFPFARCRPPPAFTLARPAAC
;
A
#
# COMPACT_ATOMS: atom_id res chain seq x y z
N MET A 1 45.08 -29.75 10.23
CA MET A 1 43.87 -30.36 10.84
C MET A 1 42.98 -29.23 11.32
N ARG A 2 41.96 -28.88 10.54
CA ARG A 2 40.52 -29.11 10.80
C ARG A 2 39.96 -28.24 11.94
N MET A 3 39.27 -27.16 11.58
CA MET A 3 37.96 -26.81 12.13
C MET A 3 37.27 -25.81 11.19
N ALA A 4 36.61 -26.38 10.19
CA ALA A 4 35.59 -25.71 9.40
C ALA A 4 34.23 -26.25 9.87
N THR A 5 33.19 -25.44 9.68
CA THR A 5 31.77 -25.83 9.68
C THR A 5 31.08 -25.82 11.04
N LEU A 6 30.46 -24.69 11.40
CA LEU A 6 29.11 -24.69 12.00
C LEU A 6 28.50 -23.27 11.90
N LEU A 7 28.04 -22.89 10.71
CA LEU A 7 27.25 -21.66 10.52
C LEU A 7 26.18 -21.89 9.46
N LEU A 8 25.25 -22.81 9.73
CA LEU A 8 24.07 -23.02 8.91
C LEU A 8 22.91 -23.38 9.84
N LEU A 9 21.76 -22.74 9.61
CA LEU A 9 20.41 -23.04 10.13
C LEU A 9 19.79 -22.02 11.11
N ILE A 10 19.60 -20.76 10.71
CA ILE A 10 18.42 -19.99 11.14
C ILE A 10 17.99 -19.01 10.03
N LEU A 11 17.52 -19.51 8.87
CA LEU A 11 16.90 -18.65 7.84
C LEU A 11 15.63 -19.30 7.24
N ALA A 12 14.87 -20.04 8.03
CA ALA A 12 13.47 -20.32 7.71
C ALA A 12 12.59 -19.22 8.34
N ALA A 13 12.69 -18.00 7.80
CA ALA A 13 11.90 -16.86 8.26
C ALA A 13 10.43 -17.05 7.85
N CYS A 14 9.63 -17.47 8.83
CA CYS A 14 8.23 -17.14 9.07
C CYS A 14 7.52 -16.35 7.96
N SER A 15 7.01 -17.04 6.94
CA SER A 15 6.03 -16.49 6.01
C SER A 15 4.59 -16.80 6.46
N GLY A 16 4.36 -17.10 7.74
CA GLY A 16 3.02 -17.24 8.32
C GLY A 16 2.35 -15.89 8.56
N PRO A 17 1.01 -15.86 8.75
CA PRO A 17 0.27 -14.67 9.14
C PRO A 17 0.89 -14.24 10.45
N TYR A 18 1.34 -13.00 10.48
CA TYR A 18 2.04 -12.52 11.65
C TYR A 18 1.00 -12.47 12.77
N PRO A 19 1.29 -12.99 13.97
CA PRO A 19 0.38 -12.86 15.11
C PRO A 19 -0.01 -11.39 15.37
N SER A 20 0.85 -10.45 14.97
CA SER A 20 0.57 -9.01 15.01
C SER A 20 -0.58 -8.56 14.11
N ASP A 21 -0.97 -9.33 13.09
CA ASP A 21 -2.08 -8.97 12.20
C ASP A 21 -3.45 -9.23 12.85
N ILE A 22 -3.52 -10.04 13.91
CA ILE A 22 -4.77 -10.35 14.65
C ILE A 22 -5.27 -9.16 15.47
N ILE A 23 -4.36 -8.27 15.87
CA ILE A 23 -4.65 -7.11 16.73
C ILE A 23 -4.69 -5.78 15.95
N ARG A 24 -4.58 -5.82 14.61
CA ARG A 24 -4.65 -4.62 13.77
C ARG A 24 -6.11 -4.16 13.66
N ASP A 25 -6.32 -2.89 13.97
CA ASP A 25 -7.61 -2.21 13.85
C ASP A 25 -7.42 -0.96 12.98
N PRO A 26 -7.48 -1.10 11.65
CA PRO A 26 -7.20 0.01 10.74
C PRO A 26 -8.25 1.10 10.89
N ALA A 27 -7.81 2.36 10.90
CA ALA A 27 -8.69 3.52 11.07
C ALA A 27 -9.75 3.65 9.96
N VAL A 28 -9.53 3.01 8.82
CA VAL A 28 -10.46 2.95 7.68
C VAL A 28 -10.68 1.47 7.32
N ALA A 29 -11.72 0.87 7.91
CA ALA A 29 -11.96 -0.56 7.88
C ALA A 29 -12.38 -1.12 6.51
N ASP A 30 -12.94 -0.28 5.65
CA ASP A 30 -13.42 -0.61 4.30
C ASP A 30 -12.34 -0.47 3.22
N TYR A 31 -11.10 -0.13 3.60
CA TYR A 31 -10.00 -0.06 2.63
C TYR A 31 -9.64 -1.45 2.07
N PRO A 32 -9.44 -1.59 0.74
CA PRO A 32 -9.71 -0.62 -0.31
C PRO A 32 -11.13 -0.75 -0.86
N ALA A 33 -11.81 0.38 -1.03
CA ALA A 33 -13.06 0.52 -1.76
C ALA A 33 -12.80 1.28 -3.06
N ALA A 34 -13.48 0.86 -4.14
CA ALA A 34 -13.48 1.62 -5.38
C ALA A 34 -14.19 2.96 -5.18
N GLU A 35 -13.87 3.92 -6.05
CA GLU A 35 -14.41 5.29 -6.04
C GLU A 35 -14.12 6.04 -4.74
N HIS A 36 -12.94 5.84 -4.17
CA HIS A 36 -12.48 6.51 -2.96
C HIS A 36 -11.06 7.03 -3.11
N THR A 37 -10.81 8.16 -2.46
CA THR A 37 -9.51 8.80 -2.36
C THR A 37 -8.99 8.67 -0.93
N TYR A 38 -7.84 8.03 -0.79
CA TYR A 38 -7.20 7.73 0.49
C TYR A 38 -5.99 8.62 0.71
N LEU A 39 -5.82 9.08 1.94
CA LEU A 39 -4.56 9.65 2.41
C LEU A 39 -3.78 8.54 3.07
N LEU A 40 -2.63 8.18 2.51
CA LEU A 40 -1.68 7.23 3.07
C LEU A 40 -0.61 7.98 3.84
N PHE A 41 -0.11 7.39 4.93
CA PHE A 41 1.02 7.91 5.69
C PHE A 41 1.96 6.80 6.13
N ASP A 42 3.22 6.95 5.75
CA ASP A 42 4.36 6.15 6.21
C ASP A 42 5.42 7.11 6.81
N PRO A 43 6.05 6.81 7.97
CA PRO A 43 7.05 7.69 8.56
C PRO A 43 8.32 7.93 7.72
N ALA A 44 8.70 6.98 6.87
CA ALA A 44 9.87 7.10 5.98
C ALA A 44 9.54 7.91 4.72
N GLU A 45 8.32 7.82 4.21
CA GLU A 45 7.94 8.44 2.93
C GLU A 45 7.06 9.69 3.07
N GLY A 46 6.33 9.81 4.18
CA GLY A 46 5.37 10.87 4.50
C GLY A 46 3.98 10.61 3.93
N PHE A 47 3.23 11.70 3.71
CA PHE A 47 1.89 11.64 3.15
C PHE A 47 1.89 11.36 1.64
N ARG A 48 0.96 10.51 1.20
CA ARG A 48 0.61 10.25 -0.20
C ARG A 48 -0.89 10.19 -0.38
N VAL A 49 -1.37 10.51 -1.56
CA VAL A 49 -2.79 10.43 -1.93
C VAL A 49 -2.96 9.34 -2.95
N GLU A 50 -3.87 8.40 -2.70
CA GLU A 50 -4.19 7.31 -3.61
C GLU A 50 -5.68 7.38 -3.95
N TYR A 51 -6.01 7.52 -5.24
CA TYR A 51 -7.37 7.34 -5.72
C TYR A 51 -7.53 5.96 -6.34
N LEU A 52 -8.52 5.20 -5.87
CA LEU A 52 -8.89 3.90 -6.41
C LEU A 52 -10.16 4.05 -7.23
N ALA A 53 -10.04 4.07 -8.56
CA ALA A 53 -11.20 4.16 -9.43
C ALA A 53 -11.90 2.80 -9.57
N ALA A 54 -13.17 2.84 -9.99
CA ALA A 54 -13.86 1.66 -10.50
C ALA A 54 -13.10 1.04 -11.69
N GLY A 55 -13.20 -0.29 -11.82
CA GLY A 55 -12.55 -1.05 -12.89
C GLY A 55 -11.05 -1.30 -12.68
N GLY A 56 -10.55 -1.19 -11.45
CA GLY A 56 -9.18 -1.58 -11.10
C GLY A 56 -8.11 -0.57 -11.54
N ARG A 57 -8.46 0.69 -11.80
CA ARG A 57 -7.48 1.76 -12.06
C ARG A 57 -7.14 2.47 -10.76
N ALA A 58 -5.88 2.83 -10.59
CA ALA A 58 -5.39 3.58 -9.44
C ALA A 58 -4.64 4.83 -9.90
N VAL A 59 -4.62 5.87 -9.08
CA VAL A 59 -3.74 7.03 -9.26
C VAL A 59 -3.05 7.31 -7.94
N LEU A 60 -1.73 7.39 -7.96
CA LEU A 60 -0.93 7.74 -6.80
C LEU A 60 -0.33 9.12 -7.00
N TRP A 61 -0.46 9.97 -5.98
CA TRP A 61 0.05 11.32 -5.96
C TRP A 61 0.85 11.55 -4.68
N ALA A 62 2.12 11.92 -4.83
CA ALA A 62 3.00 12.19 -3.70
C ALA A 62 3.78 13.49 -3.90
N PRO A 63 4.29 14.09 -2.82
CA PRO A 63 4.95 15.39 -2.90
C PRO A 63 6.31 15.32 -3.61
N GLN A 64 7.01 14.19 -3.50
CA GLN A 64 8.34 13.98 -4.09
C GLN A 64 8.28 13.34 -5.49
N GLY A 65 7.21 12.59 -5.79
CA GLY A 65 7.10 11.75 -6.99
C GLY A 65 6.10 12.25 -8.04
N GLY A 66 5.34 13.30 -7.76
CA GLY A 66 4.31 13.80 -8.67
C GLY A 66 3.09 12.87 -8.71
N LEU A 67 2.50 12.68 -9.89
CA LEU A 67 1.28 11.92 -10.12
C LEU A 67 1.56 10.77 -11.09
N VAL A 68 1.17 9.55 -10.73
CA VAL A 68 1.33 8.34 -11.54
C VAL A 68 0.03 7.56 -11.63
N HIS A 69 -0.28 7.08 -12.83
CA HIS A 69 -1.44 6.24 -13.10
C HIS A 69 -1.04 4.77 -13.05
N GLY A 70 -1.95 3.93 -12.56
CA GLY A 70 -1.70 2.52 -12.34
C GLY A 70 -2.94 1.67 -12.30
N LEU A 71 -2.76 0.45 -11.83
CA LEU A 71 -3.79 -0.55 -11.65
C LEU A 71 -3.78 -1.06 -10.21
N TRP A 72 -4.95 -1.51 -9.75
CA TRP A 72 -5.08 -2.19 -8.48
C TRP A 72 -6.08 -3.35 -8.60
N ARG A 73 -5.90 -4.35 -7.74
CA ARG A 73 -6.86 -5.44 -7.56
C ARG A 73 -6.74 -6.05 -6.17
N ILE A 74 -7.81 -6.68 -5.71
CA ILE A 74 -7.75 -7.62 -4.60
C ILE A 74 -7.53 -9.02 -5.17
N GLU A 75 -6.50 -9.69 -4.65
CA GLU A 75 -6.29 -11.10 -4.88
C GLU A 75 -6.62 -11.88 -3.61
N ASP A 76 -7.24 -13.04 -3.80
CA ASP A 76 -7.36 -14.00 -2.72
C ASP A 76 -5.98 -14.62 -2.44
N GLY A 77 -5.44 -14.37 -1.25
CA GLY A 77 -4.16 -14.93 -0.81
C GLY A 77 -4.10 -16.46 -0.86
N PHE A 78 -5.25 -17.15 -0.86
CA PHE A 78 -5.31 -18.60 -1.08
C PHE A 78 -4.90 -19.01 -2.50
N ARG A 79 -5.09 -18.16 -3.52
CA ARG A 79 -4.68 -18.46 -4.91
C ARG A 79 -3.18 -18.27 -5.14
N ILE A 80 -2.52 -17.40 -4.37
CA ILE A 80 -1.10 -17.07 -4.55
C ILE A 80 -0.18 -18.19 -4.02
N ARG A 81 -0.70 -19.13 -3.20
CA ARG A 81 0.11 -20.07 -2.40
C ARG A 81 0.16 -21.53 -2.85
N ASN A 82 0.03 -21.82 -4.14
CA ASN A 82 0.33 -23.16 -4.66
C ASN A 82 1.84 -23.49 -4.83
N MET A 83 2.76 -22.76 -4.17
CA MET A 83 4.22 -23.00 -4.27
C MET A 83 4.90 -23.60 -3.01
N GLY A 84 4.16 -24.24 -2.10
CA GLY A 84 4.78 -25.06 -1.06
C GLY A 84 4.00 -25.10 0.25
N ALA A 85 3.20 -26.16 0.42
CA ALA A 85 2.72 -26.87 1.62
C ALA A 85 2.39 -26.15 2.96
N HIS A 86 2.62 -24.86 3.14
CA HIS A 86 2.21 -24.12 4.33
C HIS A 86 1.01 -23.23 3.98
N MET A 87 -0.18 -23.84 4.08
CA MET A 87 -1.42 -23.10 4.11
C MET A 87 -1.48 -22.30 5.39
N THR A 88 -1.26 -21.02 5.26
CA THR A 88 -1.81 -20.08 6.21
C THR A 88 -2.89 -19.31 5.49
N ARG A 89 -3.96 -18.91 6.21
CA ARG A 89 -4.95 -17.98 5.66
C ARG A 89 -4.26 -16.64 5.44
N ALA A 90 -3.50 -16.52 4.35
CA ALA A 90 -3.17 -15.23 3.78
C ALA A 90 -4.53 -14.67 3.38
N GLY A 91 -5.02 -13.69 4.13
CA GLY A 91 -6.25 -13.00 3.78
C GLY A 91 -6.13 -12.33 2.42
N GLU A 92 -7.08 -11.46 2.10
CA GLU A 92 -7.04 -10.68 0.88
C GLU A 92 -5.73 -9.90 0.75
N MET A 93 -5.17 -9.91 -0.45
CA MET A 93 -3.95 -9.18 -0.82
C MET A 93 -4.35 -7.99 -1.69
N LEU A 94 -3.91 -6.80 -1.33
CA LEU A 94 -3.99 -5.64 -2.21
C LEU A 94 -2.77 -5.63 -3.12
N CYS A 95 -3.02 -5.78 -4.42
CA CYS A 95 -2.01 -5.73 -5.46
C CYS A 95 -2.11 -4.40 -6.22
N ARG A 96 -0.98 -3.72 -6.42
CA ARG A 96 -0.86 -2.44 -7.14
C ARG A 96 0.21 -2.50 -8.21
N TYR A 97 0.05 -1.72 -9.28
CA TYR A 97 1.01 -1.62 -10.38
C TYR A 97 1.00 -0.20 -10.94
N PHE A 98 2.14 0.51 -10.89
CA PHE A 98 2.26 1.89 -11.41
C PHE A 98 3.19 2.01 -12.62
N GLY A 99 3.60 0.87 -13.19
CA GLY A 99 4.41 0.81 -14.41
C GLY A 99 5.89 1.17 -14.22
N PRO A 100 6.71 0.95 -15.25
CA PRO A 100 8.17 1.05 -15.15
C PRO A 100 8.70 2.49 -15.08
N ARG A 101 7.83 3.49 -15.26
CA ARG A 101 8.19 4.91 -15.18
C ARG A 101 7.81 5.55 -13.86
N ALA A 102 7.18 4.80 -12.95
CA ALA A 102 6.95 5.30 -11.61
C ALA A 102 8.31 5.54 -10.93
N PRO A 103 8.52 6.71 -10.29
CA PRO A 103 9.62 6.90 -9.37
C PRO A 103 9.66 5.75 -8.36
N GLU A 104 10.84 5.24 -8.03
CA GLU A 104 11.01 4.08 -7.13
C GLU A 104 10.27 4.26 -5.79
N MET A 105 10.18 5.50 -5.30
CA MET A 105 9.45 5.89 -4.08
C MET A 105 7.90 5.88 -4.19
N LEU A 106 7.37 5.69 -5.40
CA LEU A 106 5.93 5.57 -5.66
C LEU A 106 5.49 4.12 -5.87
N GLY A 107 6.43 3.19 -5.91
CA GLY A 107 6.15 1.76 -6.03
C GLY A 107 7.06 1.09 -7.07
N PRO A 108 7.09 -0.25 -7.07
CA PRO A 108 7.92 -1.00 -7.99
C PRO A 108 7.40 -0.92 -9.43
N ALA A 109 8.30 -1.21 -10.37
CA ALA A 109 8.00 -1.32 -11.79
C ALA A 109 7.12 -2.54 -12.16
N ASP A 110 6.79 -3.37 -11.17
CA ASP A 110 6.00 -4.60 -11.28
C ASP A 110 4.86 -4.61 -10.25
N TRP A 111 4.05 -5.65 -10.23
CA TRP A 111 2.98 -5.82 -9.26
C TRP A 111 3.54 -5.93 -7.84
N GLU A 112 3.10 -5.02 -6.96
CA GLU A 112 3.33 -5.10 -5.53
C GLU A 112 2.08 -5.60 -4.83
N CYS A 113 2.15 -6.79 -4.24
CA CYS A 113 1.05 -7.37 -3.47
C CYS A 113 1.39 -7.37 -1.98
N ARG A 114 0.53 -6.73 -1.17
CA ARG A 114 0.66 -6.68 0.29
C ARG A 114 -0.62 -7.18 0.96
N PRO A 115 -0.55 -7.78 2.17
CA PRO A 115 -1.75 -8.12 2.92
C PRO A 115 -2.64 -6.90 3.12
N ARG A 116 -3.94 -7.02 2.78
CA ARG A 116 -4.89 -5.89 2.78
C ARG A 116 -4.89 -5.14 4.11
N LEU A 117 -4.92 -5.87 5.23
CA LEU A 117 -4.91 -5.27 6.57
C LEU A 117 -3.69 -4.38 6.82
N ARG A 118 -2.50 -4.80 6.35
CA ARG A 118 -1.27 -4.01 6.51
C ARG A 118 -1.26 -2.76 5.65
N ALA A 119 -1.84 -2.85 4.45
CA ALA A 119 -2.00 -1.69 3.60
C ALA A 119 -3.04 -0.71 4.21
N ALA A 120 -4.08 -1.22 4.85
CA ALA A 120 -5.10 -0.41 5.53
C ALA A 120 -4.52 0.40 6.71
N ASP A 121 -3.50 -0.11 7.42
CA ASP A 121 -2.86 0.64 8.51
C ASP A 121 -2.15 1.92 8.04
N GLU A 122 -1.73 1.97 6.78
CA GLU A 122 -1.13 3.18 6.20
C GLU A 122 -2.18 4.26 5.96
N VAL A 123 -3.47 3.91 5.88
CA VAL A 123 -4.54 4.86 5.64
C VAL A 123 -4.71 5.76 6.87
N ALA A 124 -4.51 7.05 6.65
CA ALA A 124 -4.67 8.10 7.65
C ALA A 124 -5.99 8.86 7.50
N ALA A 125 -6.60 8.86 6.31
CA ALA A 125 -7.91 9.45 6.04
C ALA A 125 -8.51 8.91 4.72
N VAL A 126 -9.81 9.12 4.53
CA VAL A 126 -10.55 8.76 3.31
C VAL A 126 -11.51 9.86 2.91
N LEU A 127 -11.70 10.03 1.60
CA LEU A 127 -12.71 10.87 0.97
C LEU A 127 -13.46 10.02 -0.06
N ALA A 128 -14.78 10.20 -0.15
CA ALA A 128 -15.57 9.59 -1.21
C ALA A 128 -15.27 10.25 -2.57
N GLY A 129 -15.20 9.44 -3.62
CA GLY A 129 -14.97 9.88 -5.00
C GLY A 129 -13.54 10.34 -5.29
N ASP A 130 -13.42 11.18 -6.32
CA ASP A 130 -12.18 11.79 -6.79
C ASP A 130 -12.23 13.33 -6.63
N PRO A 131 -12.20 13.85 -5.39
CA PRO A 131 -12.37 15.28 -5.13
C PRO A 131 -11.26 16.14 -5.74
N PHE A 132 -10.14 15.54 -6.12
CA PHE A 132 -9.01 16.23 -6.75
C PHE A 132 -8.93 16.01 -8.27
N GLY A 133 -9.83 15.21 -8.85
CA GLY A 133 -9.84 14.90 -10.28
C GLY A 133 -8.61 14.11 -10.77
N LEU A 134 -7.96 13.34 -9.89
CA LEU A 134 -6.73 12.60 -10.16
C LEU A 134 -6.86 11.63 -11.33
N ALA A 135 -8.04 11.03 -11.52
CA ALA A 135 -8.29 10.06 -12.58
C ALA A 135 -8.09 10.62 -13.99
N ARG A 136 -8.23 11.94 -14.15
CA ARG A 136 -8.10 12.65 -15.44
C ARG A 136 -6.91 13.61 -15.45
N ALA A 137 -6.25 13.79 -14.31
CA ALA A 137 -5.17 14.73 -14.18
C ALA A 137 -3.90 14.21 -14.86
N ALA A 138 -3.26 15.08 -15.65
CA ALA A 138 -1.95 14.82 -16.24
C ALA A 138 -0.80 15.18 -15.27
N ALA A 139 -1.08 15.96 -14.24
CA ALA A 139 -0.13 16.43 -13.24
C ALA A 139 -0.82 16.60 -11.88
N PRO A 140 -0.07 16.65 -10.76
CA PRO A 140 -0.61 16.99 -9.45
C PRO A 140 -1.51 18.24 -9.49
N PRO A 141 -2.68 18.24 -8.83
CA PRO A 141 -3.58 19.39 -8.81
C PRO A 141 -2.95 20.60 -8.10
N PHE A 142 -2.09 20.34 -7.11
CA PHE A 142 -1.27 21.32 -6.41
C PHE A 142 -0.07 20.59 -5.75
N PRO A 143 0.98 21.30 -5.33
CA PRO A 143 2.01 20.71 -4.48
C PRO A 143 1.54 20.63 -3.02
N PHE A 144 1.94 19.58 -2.30
CA PHE A 144 1.83 19.51 -0.85
C PHE A 144 3.17 19.09 -0.23
N ALA A 145 3.32 19.21 1.09
CA ALA A 145 4.57 18.85 1.76
C ALA A 145 4.51 17.43 2.32
N ARG A 146 5.66 16.74 2.37
CA ARG A 146 5.81 15.40 2.96
C ARG A 146 5.08 15.20 4.29
N CYS A 147 5.10 16.23 5.14
CA CYS A 147 4.60 16.20 6.52
C CYS A 147 3.34 17.05 6.72
N ARG A 148 2.69 17.49 5.64
CA ARG A 148 1.45 18.28 5.71
C ARG A 148 0.46 17.71 4.70
N PRO A 149 -0.64 17.07 5.15
CA PRO A 149 -1.60 16.49 4.24
C PRO A 149 -2.36 17.59 3.48
N PRO A 150 -2.95 17.28 2.32
CA PRO A 150 -3.87 18.18 1.65
C PRO A 150 -5.03 18.60 2.58
N PRO A 151 -5.47 19.88 2.55
CA PRO A 151 -6.41 20.42 3.52
C PRO A 151 -7.81 19.80 3.46
N ALA A 152 -8.16 19.06 2.39
CA ALA A 152 -9.44 18.39 2.28
C ALA A 152 -9.57 17.16 3.20
N PHE A 153 -8.45 16.61 3.70
CA PHE A 153 -8.48 15.43 4.57
C PHE A 153 -8.66 15.80 6.04
N THR A 154 -9.51 15.06 6.72
CA THR A 154 -9.55 15.00 8.19
C THR A 154 -8.93 13.69 8.62
N LEU A 155 -7.88 13.74 9.46
CA LEU A 155 -7.16 12.54 9.88
C LEU A 155 -8.04 11.66 10.78
N ALA A 156 -8.19 10.39 10.41
CA ALA A 156 -8.87 9.35 11.19
C ALA A 156 -7.95 8.74 12.27
N ARG A 157 -6.64 8.92 12.15
CA ARG A 157 -5.63 8.52 13.14
C ARG A 157 -4.49 9.55 13.23
N PRO A 158 -3.75 9.58 14.35
CA PRO A 158 -2.52 10.36 14.42
C PRO A 158 -1.53 9.95 13.32
N ALA A 159 -1.01 10.95 12.61
CA ALA A 159 0.01 10.80 11.57
C ALA A 159 0.86 12.07 11.56
N ALA A 160 2.14 11.94 11.87
CA ALA A 160 3.06 13.05 11.95
C ALA A 160 4.47 12.60 11.56
N CYS A 161 5.18 13.47 10.86
CA CYS A 161 6.63 13.52 10.93
C CYS A 161 7.03 14.22 12.25
#